data_AF-A0A942MDW3-F1
#
_entry.id   AF-A0A942MDW3-F1
#
_cell.length_a   1.000
_cell.length_b   1.000
_cell.length_c   1.000
_cell.angle_alpha   90.00
_cell.angle_beta   90.00
_cell.angle_gamma   90.00
#
_symmetry.space_group_name_H-M   'P 1'
#
loop_
_entity.id
_entity.type
_entity.pdbx_description
1 polymer ?
#
loop_
_entity_poly.entity_id
_entity_poly.type
_entity_poly.pdbx_seq_one_letter_code
_entity_poly.pdbx_strand_id
1 'polypeptide(L)'
;MYNGELMAALVLGITLSIIFADVLGIIPAGIIVPSFLALVFDQPVILTGILLIAALSFLSVQFLSKHILLYGRRKFGAMILASLFIKISAIFIFRALYFDFFALQGMGIIIPGLIANSFDRQGVIPTVTSMFLLGGLTYLGLLVYIVLL
;
A
#
# COMPACT_ATOMS: atom_id res chain seq x y z
N MET A 1 -8.66 15.16 -7.32
CA MET A 1 -9.45 13.91 -7.45
C MET A 1 -10.91 14.25 -7.30
N TYR A 2 -11.68 14.02 -8.36
CA TYR A 2 -13.14 14.09 -8.24
C TYR A 2 -13.57 12.91 -7.35
N ASN A 3 -14.49 13.12 -6.41
CA ASN A 3 -14.92 12.06 -5.48
C ASN A 3 -15.35 10.76 -6.21
N GLY A 4 -15.81 10.87 -7.46
CA GLY A 4 -16.17 9.74 -8.32
C GLY A 4 -15.01 8.81 -8.70
N GLU A 5 -13.82 9.33 -9.00
CA GLU A 5 -12.64 8.51 -9.36
C GLU A 5 -12.23 7.62 -8.18
N LEU A 6 -12.21 8.21 -6.98
CA LEU A 6 -11.89 7.52 -5.75
C LEU A 6 -12.90 6.40 -5.45
N MET A 7 -14.20 6.68 -5.62
CA MET A 7 -15.24 5.67 -5.44
C MET A 7 -15.12 4.53 -6.45
N ALA A 8 -14.89 4.85 -7.73
CA ALA A 8 -14.70 3.85 -8.78
C ALA A 8 -13.48 2.96 -8.49
N ALA A 9 -12.35 3.56 -8.11
CA ALA A 9 -11.13 2.83 -7.73
C ALA A 9 -11.34 1.91 -6.52
N LEU A 10 -12.04 2.40 -5.49
CA LEU A 10 -12.36 1.62 -4.30
C LEU A 10 -13.25 0.43 -4.66
N VAL A 11 -14.35 0.65 -5.38
CA VAL A 11 -15.26 -0.43 -5.78
C VAL A 11 -14.52 -1.46 -6.63
N LEU A 12 -13.88 -1.04 -7.72
CA LEU A 12 -13.20 -1.97 -8.63
C LEU A 12 -12.06 -2.72 -7.95
N GLY A 13 -11.20 -2.02 -7.21
CA GLY A 13 -10.03 -2.65 -6.61
C GLY A 13 -10.32 -3.53 -5.42
N ILE A 14 -11.30 -3.19 -4.59
CA ILE A 14 -11.75 -4.07 -3.50
C ILE A 14 -12.38 -5.33 -4.10
N THR A 15 -13.26 -5.20 -5.10
CA THR A 15 -13.89 -6.36 -5.76
C THR A 15 -12.85 -7.26 -6.40
N LEU A 16 -11.92 -6.72 -7.19
CA LEU A 16 -10.86 -7.51 -7.80
C LEU A 16 -9.94 -8.15 -6.76
N SER A 17 -9.62 -7.44 -5.67
CA SER A 17 -8.82 -7.99 -4.58
C SER A 17 -9.48 -9.17 -3.90
N ILE A 18 -10.80 -9.14 -3.69
CA ILE A 18 -11.54 -10.24 -3.06
C ILE A 18 -11.56 -11.45 -3.98
N ILE A 19 -11.93 -11.26 -5.26
CA ILE A 19 -11.96 -12.33 -6.25
C ILE A 19 -10.58 -12.99 -6.38
N PHE A 20 -9.52 -12.19 -6.46
CA PHE A 20 -8.15 -12.72 -6.56
C PHE A 20 -7.73 -13.49 -5.31
N ALA A 21 -8.10 -13.01 -4.12
CA ALA A 21 -7.83 -13.71 -2.86
C ALA A 21 -8.57 -15.05 -2.78
N ASP A 22 -9.82 -15.12 -3.26
CA ASP A 22 -10.60 -16.36 -3.27
C ASP A 22 -10.07 -17.37 -4.30
N VAL A 23 -9.63 -16.91 -5.48
CA VAL A 23 -9.16 -17.79 -6.56
C VAL A 23 -7.73 -18.29 -6.33
N LEU A 24 -6.82 -17.42 -5.87
CA LEU A 24 -5.39 -17.73 -5.76
C LEU A 24 -4.91 -17.91 -4.33
N GLY A 25 -5.72 -17.60 -3.33
CA GLY A 25 -5.33 -17.67 -1.91
C GLY A 25 -4.30 -16.61 -1.49
N ILE A 26 -4.01 -15.62 -2.35
CA ILE A 26 -3.02 -14.57 -2.12
C ILE A 26 -3.73 -13.24 -1.87
N ILE A 27 -3.41 -12.58 -0.76
CA ILE A 27 -3.97 -11.28 -0.40
C ILE A 27 -3.01 -10.18 -0.87
N PRO A 28 -3.42 -9.27 -1.76
CA PRO A 28 -2.55 -8.30 -2.44
C PRO A 28 -2.23 -7.11 -1.55
N ALA A 29 -1.37 -7.31 -0.56
CA ALA A 29 -0.97 -6.30 0.41
C ALA A 29 -2.10 -5.70 1.28
N GLY A 30 -3.31 -6.26 1.24
CA GLY A 30 -4.51 -5.77 1.92
C GLY A 30 -5.59 -5.38 0.91
N ILE A 31 -6.86 -5.59 1.27
CA ILE A 31 -7.99 -5.50 0.31
C ILE A 31 -8.12 -4.12 -0.34
N ILE A 32 -7.73 -3.06 0.37
CA ILE A 32 -7.85 -1.66 -0.08
C ILE A 32 -6.61 -1.22 -0.90
N VAL A 33 -5.49 -1.95 -0.82
CA VAL A 33 -4.21 -1.50 -1.42
C VAL A 33 -4.26 -1.40 -2.95
N PRO A 34 -4.81 -2.37 -3.71
CA PRO A 34 -4.93 -2.25 -5.17
C PRO A 34 -5.79 -1.07 -5.63
N SER A 35 -6.83 -0.72 -4.88
CA SER A 35 -7.66 0.46 -5.15
C SER A 35 -6.87 1.75 -5.03
N PHE A 36 -6.08 1.89 -3.97
CA PHE A 36 -5.26 3.07 -3.79
C PHE A 36 -4.10 3.12 -4.79
N LEU A 37 -3.47 1.98 -5.06
CA LEU A 37 -2.37 1.92 -6.03
C LEU A 37 -2.83 2.38 -7.41
N ALA A 38 -4.07 2.08 -7.80
CA ALA A 38 -4.66 2.55 -9.05
C ALA A 38 -4.55 4.07 -9.20
N LEU A 39 -4.82 4.82 -8.12
CA LEU A 39 -4.90 6.27 -8.11
C LEU A 39 -3.53 6.95 -8.24
N VAL A 40 -2.45 6.20 -7.99
CA VAL A 40 -1.06 6.68 -8.06
C VAL A 40 -0.21 5.82 -9.00
N PHE A 41 -0.87 5.02 -9.84
CA PHE A 41 -0.19 4.00 -10.67
C PHE A 41 0.71 4.63 -11.73
N ASP A 42 0.34 5.83 -12.19
CA ASP A 42 1.05 6.67 -13.14
C ASP A 42 2.21 7.46 -12.51
N GLN A 43 2.36 7.41 -11.18
CA GLN A 43 3.34 8.19 -10.42
C GLN A 43 4.43 7.28 -9.82
N PRO A 44 5.48 6.94 -10.59
CA PRO A 44 6.49 5.96 -10.17
C PRO A 44 7.27 6.40 -8.91
N VAL A 45 7.45 7.70 -8.73
CA VAL A 45 8.08 8.29 -7.54
C VAL A 45 7.27 7.99 -6.27
N ILE A 46 5.94 8.06 -6.35
CA ILE A 46 5.07 7.78 -5.19
C ILE A 46 5.06 6.27 -4.90
N LEU A 47 4.93 5.44 -5.94
CA LEU A 47 4.94 3.98 -5.81
C LEU A 47 6.23 3.48 -5.15
N THR A 48 7.38 3.98 -5.62
CA THR A 48 8.68 3.64 -5.03
C THR A 48 8.79 4.13 -3.59
N GLY A 49 8.29 5.33 -3.27
CA GLY A 49 8.21 5.83 -1.91
C GLY A 49 7.39 4.93 -0.98
N ILE A 50 6.21 4.47 -1.41
CA ILE A 50 5.35 3.56 -0.64
C ILE A 50 6.07 2.24 -0.37
N LEU A 51 6.71 1.65 -1.39
CA LEU A 51 7.46 0.41 -1.25
C LEU A 51 8.69 0.56 -0.35
N LEU A 52 9.42 1.67 -0.45
CA LEU A 52 10.56 1.96 0.41
C LEU A 52 10.13 2.05 1.88
N ILE A 53 9.06 2.81 2.17
CA ILE A 53 8.54 2.91 3.54
C ILE A 53 8.07 1.53 4.04
N ALA A 54 7.37 0.76 3.20
CA ALA A 54 6.93 -0.59 3.56
C ALA A 54 8.09 -1.53 3.85
N ALA A 55 9.13 -1.53 3.01
CA ALA A 55 10.33 -2.35 3.18
C ALA A 55 11.09 -1.97 4.45
N LEU A 56 11.31 -0.67 4.70
CA LEU A 56 11.96 -0.18 5.92
C LEU A 56 11.16 -0.55 7.18
N SER A 57 9.82 -0.45 7.12
CA SER A 57 8.94 -0.84 8.23
C SER A 57 9.04 -2.33 8.51
N PHE A 58 8.98 -3.16 7.47
CA PHE A 58 9.13 -4.60 7.55
C PHE A 58 10.45 -4.99 8.20
N LEU A 59 11.57 -4.44 7.72
CA LEU A 59 12.91 -4.71 8.25
C LEU A 59 13.05 -4.26 9.71
N SER A 60 12.54 -3.08 10.05
CA SER A 60 12.60 -2.52 11.40
C SER A 60 11.85 -3.39 12.40
N VAL A 61 10.62 -3.80 12.07
CA VAL A 61 9.81 -4.65 12.96
C VAL A 61 10.38 -6.07 13.04
N GLN A 62 10.92 -6.61 11.93
CA GLN A 62 11.57 -7.91 11.96
C GLN A 62 12.80 -7.91 12.86
N PHE A 63 13.59 -6.84 12.85
CA PHE A 63 14.69 -6.66 13.80
C PHE A 63 14.21 -6.54 15.25
N LEU A 64 13.15 -5.78 15.48
CA LEU A 64 12.56 -5.59 16.81
C LEU A 64 11.95 -6.88 17.37
N SER A 65 11.35 -7.72 16.52
CA SER A 65 10.77 -9.01 16.92
C SER A 65 11.80 -10.02 17.45
N LYS A 66 13.10 -9.80 17.20
CA LYS A 66 14.18 -10.59 17.81
C LYS A 66 14.39 -10.28 19.29
N HIS A 67 14.01 -9.08 19.72
CA HIS A 67 14.23 -8.58 21.08
C HIS A 67 12.93 -8.58 21.91
N ILE A 68 11.78 -8.44 21.26
CA ILE A 68 10.46 -8.34 21.89
C ILE A 68 9.53 -9.37 21.27
N LEU A 69 8.70 -10.03 22.10
CA LEU A 69 7.68 -10.99 21.66
C LEU A 69 6.55 -10.29 20.88
N LEU A 70 6.76 -10.09 19.58
CA LEU A 70 5.78 -9.52 18.65
C LEU A 70 5.22 -10.64 17.74
N TYR A 71 4.02 -11.12 18.08
CA TYR A 71 3.31 -12.15 17.31
C TYR A 71 1.88 -11.72 16.98
N GLY A 72 1.34 -12.29 15.89
CA GLY A 72 -0.05 -12.11 15.46
C GLY A 72 -0.45 -10.64 15.32
N ARG A 73 -1.54 -10.25 15.98
CA ARG A 73 -2.11 -8.89 15.90
C ARG A 73 -1.18 -7.79 16.42
N ARG A 74 -0.28 -8.11 17.38
CA ARG A 74 0.69 -7.13 17.90
C ARG A 74 1.75 -6.78 16.86
N LYS A 75 2.21 -7.78 16.09
CA LYS A 75 3.17 -7.58 15.00
C LYS A 75 2.56 -6.71 13.88
N PHE A 76 1.29 -6.95 13.54
CA PHE A 76 0.55 -6.10 12.61
C PHE A 76 0.50 -4.63 13.08
N GLY A 77 0.12 -4.38 14.34
CA GLY A 77 0.09 -3.02 14.90
C GLY A 77 1.47 -2.35 14.87
N ALA A 78 2.53 -3.10 15.17
CA ALA A 78 3.90 -2.60 15.08
C ALA A 78 4.30 -2.21 13.64
N MET A 79 3.87 -2.97 12.62
CA MET A 79 4.11 -2.63 11.21
C MET A 79 3.43 -1.31 10.81
N ILE A 80 2.18 -1.12 11.22
CA ILE A 80 1.45 0.15 10.99
C ILE A 80 2.19 1.31 11.67
N LEU A 81 2.53 1.17 12.95
CA LEU A 81 3.20 2.23 13.71
C LEU A 81 4.60 2.55 13.18
N ALA A 82 5.37 1.52 12.79
CA ALA A 82 6.68 1.71 12.18
C ALA A 82 6.57 2.50 10.87
N SER A 83 5.60 2.15 10.02
CA SER A 83 5.38 2.85 8.75
C SER A 83 4.97 4.31 8.94
N LEU A 84 4.13 4.58 9.94
CA LEU A 84 3.75 5.93 10.33
C LEU A 84 4.97 6.73 10.80
N PHE A 85 5.78 6.14 11.70
CA PHE A 85 6.98 6.79 12.23
C PHE A 85 7.97 7.12 11.11
N ILE A 86 8.30 6.16 10.25
CA ILE A 86 9.21 6.36 9.12
C ILE A 86 8.69 7.43 8.17
N LYS A 87 7.39 7.41 7.85
CA LYS A 87 6.77 8.42 6.99
C LYS A 87 6.87 9.83 7.60
N ILE A 88 6.56 9.97 8.89
CA ILE A 88 6.67 11.24 9.59
C ILE A 88 8.12 11.73 9.58
N SER A 89 9.09 10.87 9.93
CA SER A 89 10.51 11.20 9.88
C SER A 89 10.96 11.63 8.48
N ALA A 90 10.51 10.94 7.43
CA ALA A 90 10.81 11.30 6.05
C ALA A 90 10.28 12.70 5.69
N ILE A 91 9.05 13.05 6.10
CA ILE A 91 8.49 14.38 5.90
C ILE A 91 9.34 15.47 6.58
N PHE A 92 9.84 15.21 7.79
CA PHE A 92 10.70 16.16 8.50
C PHE A 92 12.07 16.33 7.83
N ILE A 93 12.70 15.24 7.38
CA ILE A 93 14.04 15.25 6.77
C ILE A 93 14.00 15.85 5.37
N PHE A 94 13.05 15.45 4.55
CA PHE A 94 12.97 15.82 3.14
C PHE A 94 12.08 17.04 2.88
N ARG A 95 11.78 17.84 3.91
CA ARG A 95 10.91 19.01 3.85
C ARG A 95 11.28 20.02 2.75
N ALA A 96 12.56 20.05 2.34
CA ALA A 96 13.05 20.92 1.27
C ALA A 96 12.83 20.38 -0.16
N LEU A 97 12.56 19.08 -0.34
CA LEU A 97 12.47 18.47 -1.67
C LEU A 97 11.12 18.66 -2.37
N TYR A 98 10.17 19.40 -1.79
CA TYR A 98 8.82 19.60 -2.36
C TYR A 98 8.25 18.31 -2.97
N PHE A 99 8.50 17.16 -2.34
CA PHE A 99 7.79 15.94 -2.70
C PHE A 99 6.37 16.16 -2.21
N ASP A 100 5.53 16.62 -3.12
CA ASP A 100 4.11 16.84 -2.92
C ASP A 100 3.44 15.47 -2.73
N PHE A 101 3.70 14.85 -1.58
CA PHE A 101 3.03 13.68 -1.06
C PHE A 101 1.56 14.00 -0.70
N PHE A 102 0.96 15.02 -1.31
CA PHE A 102 -0.38 15.52 -1.03
C PHE A 102 -1.49 14.52 -1.41
N ALA A 103 -1.19 13.54 -2.28
CA ALA A 103 -2.08 12.39 -2.50
C ALA A 103 -2.14 11.41 -1.32
N LEU A 104 -1.27 11.55 -0.30
CA LEU A 104 -1.14 10.61 0.83
C LEU A 104 -1.88 11.02 2.12
N GLN A 105 -2.83 11.96 2.07
CA GLN A 105 -3.61 12.31 3.26
C GLN A 105 -4.56 11.16 3.62
N GLY A 106 -4.38 10.57 4.80
CA GLY A 106 -5.17 9.44 5.31
C GLY A 106 -4.70 8.07 4.81
N MET A 107 -5.09 7.66 3.60
CA MET A 107 -4.88 6.29 3.12
C MET A 107 -3.40 5.95 2.90
N GLY A 108 -2.63 6.86 2.32
CA GLY A 108 -1.20 6.69 2.07
C GLY A 108 -0.33 6.66 3.34
N ILE A 109 -0.92 6.78 4.53
CA ILE A 109 -0.22 6.57 5.81
C ILE A 109 -0.26 5.09 6.22
N ILE A 110 -1.42 4.44 6.05
CA ILE A 110 -1.67 3.09 6.56
C ILE A 110 -1.18 2.04 5.56
N ILE A 111 -1.25 2.34 4.26
CA ILE A 111 -0.94 1.39 3.17
C ILE A 111 0.48 0.81 3.26
N PRO A 112 1.56 1.60 3.46
CA PRO A 112 2.89 1.02 3.60
C PRO A 112 2.98 0.00 4.75
N GLY A 113 2.24 0.22 5.85
CA GLY A 113 2.15 -0.71 6.96
C GLY A 113 1.38 -2.00 6.63
N LEU A 114 0.30 -1.90 5.83
CA LEU A 114 -0.43 -3.07 5.32
C LEU A 114 0.44 -3.93 4.39
N ILE A 115 1.21 -3.26 3.52
CA ILE A 115 2.20 -3.91 2.64
C ILE A 115 3.29 -4.58 3.47
N ALA A 116 3.87 -3.87 4.45
CA ALA A 116 4.92 -4.41 5.32
C ALA A 116 4.47 -5.66 6.09
N ASN A 117 3.25 -5.65 6.60
CA ASN A 117 2.66 -6.83 7.23
C ASN A 117 2.43 -7.98 6.23
N SER A 118 2.09 -7.67 4.99
CA SER A 118 1.89 -8.69 3.97
C SER A 118 3.20 -9.32 3.51
N PHE A 119 4.31 -8.56 3.48
CA PHE A 119 5.66 -9.10 3.30
C PHE A 119 5.99 -10.16 4.36
N ASP A 120 5.60 -9.92 5.61
CA ASP A 120 5.82 -10.87 6.69
C ASP A 120 4.96 -12.15 6.56
N ARG A 121 3.70 -12.01 6.15
CA ARG A 121 2.76 -13.14 6.11
C ARG A 121 2.88 -14.00 4.86
N GLN A 122 3.17 -13.40 3.72
CA GLN A 122 3.11 -14.05 2.40
C GLN A 122 4.44 -13.98 1.63
N GLY A 123 5.43 -13.24 2.16
CA GLY A 123 6.67 -12.95 1.45
C GLY A 123 6.57 -11.74 0.53
N VAL A 124 7.74 -11.20 0.19
CA VAL A 124 7.85 -9.97 -0.61
C VAL A 124 7.38 -10.19 -2.05
N ILE A 125 7.84 -11.27 -2.70
CA ILE A 125 7.57 -11.52 -4.13
C ILE A 125 6.06 -11.70 -4.39
N PRO A 126 5.32 -12.56 -3.66
CA PRO A 126 3.88 -12.73 -3.91
C PRO A 126 3.09 -11.45 -3.61
N THR A 127 3.50 -10.70 -2.59
CA THR A 127 2.84 -9.44 -2.22
C THR A 127 3.04 -8.38 -3.30
N VAL A 128 4.27 -8.14 -3.73
CA VAL A 128 4.58 -7.09 -4.73
C VAL A 128 3.94 -7.43 -6.08
N THR A 129 4.07 -8.67 -6.54
CA THR A 129 3.52 -9.10 -7.83
C THR A 129 2.00 -9.00 -7.87
N SER A 130 1.30 -9.55 -6.88
CA SER A 130 -0.18 -9.47 -6.81
C SER A 130 -0.67 -8.03 -6.64
N MET A 131 0.01 -7.22 -5.83
CA MET A 131 -0.32 -5.82 -5.61
C MET A 131 -0.21 -5.00 -6.90
N PHE A 132 0.88 -5.16 -7.68
CA PHE A 132 1.05 -4.45 -8.95
C PHE A 132 0.14 -4.97 -10.04
N LEU A 133 -0.09 -6.29 -10.12
CA LEU A 133 -1.01 -6.88 -11.08
C LEU A 133 -2.41 -6.30 -10.87
N LEU A 134 -2.93 -6.37 -9.65
CA LEU A 134 -4.26 -5.87 -9.36
C LEU A 134 -4.33 -4.35 -9.40
N GLY A 135 -3.32 -3.64 -8.91
CA GLY A 135 -3.20 -2.18 -9.04
C GLY A 135 -3.20 -1.71 -10.50
N GLY A 136 -2.59 -2.47 -11.40
CA GLY A 136 -2.59 -2.20 -12.83
C GLY A 136 -3.95 -2.47 -13.46
N LEU A 137 -4.59 -3.60 -13.12
CA LEU A 137 -5.94 -3.91 -13.61
C LEU A 137 -6.98 -2.88 -13.14
N THR A 138 -6.89 -2.43 -11.89
CA THR A 138 -7.76 -1.39 -11.34
C THR A 138 -7.50 -0.05 -12.00
N TYR A 139 -6.24 0.30 -12.26
CA TYR A 139 -5.88 1.51 -13.01
C TYR A 139 -6.44 1.49 -14.43
N LEU A 140 -6.34 0.36 -15.15
CA LEU A 140 -6.94 0.22 -16.48
C LEU A 140 -8.46 0.40 -16.45
N GLY A 141 -9.14 -0.19 -15.46
CA GLY A 141 -10.57 0.01 -15.26
C GLY A 141 -10.94 1.47 -14.95
N LEU A 142 -10.11 2.14 -14.14
CA LEU A 142 -10.26 3.55 -13.83
C LEU A 142 -10.04 4.45 -15.06
N LEU A 143 -9.06 4.14 -15.91
CA LEU A 143 -8.87 4.85 -17.18
C LEU A 143 -10.08 4.73 -18.10
N VAL A 144 -10.68 3.55 -18.21
CA VAL A 144 -11.91 3.35 -18.98
C VAL A 144 -13.05 4.21 -18.41
N TYR A 145 -13.18 4.26 -17.09
CA TYR A 145 -14.17 5.12 -16.42
C TYR A 145 -13.95 6.60 -16.74
N ILE A 146 -12.71 7.09 -16.69
CA ILE A 146 -12.35 8.49 -16.97
C ILE A 146 -12.58 8.86 -18.45
N VAL A 147 -12.35 7.93 -19.37
CA VAL A 147 -12.52 8.20 -20.82
C VAL A 147 -14.00 8.23 -21.23
N LEU A 148 -14.87 7.50 -20.53
CA LEU A 148 -16.29 7.35 -20.88
C LEU A 148 -17.20 8.44 -20.29
N LEU A 149 -16.77 9.15 -19.25
CA LEU A 149 -17.57 10.11 -18.46
C LEU A 149 -16.86 11.46 -18.34
#